data_AF-A0A1M6Z3F3-F1
#
_entry.id   AF-A0A1M6Z3F3-F1
#
_cell.length_a   1.000
_cell.length_b   1.000
_cell.length_c   1.000
_cell.angle_alpha   90.00
_cell.angle_beta   90.00
_cell.angle_gamma   90.00
#
_symmetry.space_group_name_H-M   'P 1'
#
loop_
_entity.id
_entity.type
_entity.pdbx_description
1 polymer ?
#
loop_
_entity_poly.entity_id
_entity_poly.type
_entity_poly.pdbx_seq_one_letter_code
_entity_poly.pdbx_strand_id
1 'polypeptide(L)' 'MENKHSGPGNEEWDDILQHLRQVRQQIKEQGPLPEAEKAKVTMAFHRGLALLEGQARDMRGHLKGSSGKW' A
#
# COMPACT_ATOMS: atom_id res chain seq x y z
N MET A 1 6.69 6.80 24.32
CA MET A 1 5.69 7.51 23.47
C MET A 1 5.70 6.82 22.13
N GLU A 2 4.68 6.02 21.87
CA GLU A 2 4.50 5.26 20.64
C GLU A 2 4.17 6.26 19.52
N ASN A 3 5.09 6.46 18.59
CA ASN A 3 4.88 7.33 17.44
C ASN A 3 3.91 6.62 16.49
N LYS A 4 2.62 6.63 16.83
CA LYS A 4 1.56 6.21 15.92
C LYS A 4 1.46 7.25 14.82
N HIS A 5 2.20 7.02 13.74
CA HIS A 5 1.95 7.62 12.44
C HIS A 5 0.61 7.09 11.91
N SER A 6 -0.49 7.47 12.56
CA SER A 6 -1.85 7.31 12.07
C SER A 6 -2.12 8.46 11.11
N GLY A 7 -1.38 8.49 10.00
CA GLY A 7 -1.70 9.37 8.88
C GLY A 7 -2.82 8.74 8.03
N PRO A 8 -3.63 9.54 7.33
CA PRO A 8 -4.73 9.03 6.47
C PRO A 8 -4.26 8.02 5.40
N GLY A 9 -2.99 8.05 4.99
CA GLY A 9 -2.42 7.05 4.08
C GLY A 9 -2.10 5.69 4.71
N ASN A 10 -2.10 5.58 6.04
CA ASN A 10 -1.80 4.32 6.74
C ASN A 10 -3.04 3.42 6.82
N GLU A 11 -4.22 4.02 7.01
CA GLU A 11 -5.51 3.31 6.98
C GLU A 11 -5.82 2.78 5.58
N GLU A 12 -5.60 3.61 4.54
CA GLU A 12 -5.77 3.20 3.14
C GLU A 12 -4.83 2.04 2.76
N TRP A 13 -3.60 2.04 3.29
CA TRP A 13 -2.64 0.96 3.07
C TRP A 13 -3.08 -0.36 3.73
N ASP A 14 -3.54 -0.29 4.97
CA ASP A 14 -4.04 -1.46 5.69
C ASP A 14 -5.27 -2.07 5.00
N ASP A 15 -6.19 -1.23 4.49
CA ASP A 15 -7.36 -1.66 3.74
C ASP A 15 -6.98 -2.38 2.43
N ILE A 16 -6.01 -1.84 1.68
CA ILE A 16 -5.51 -2.46 0.45
C ILE A 16 -4.89 -3.82 0.77
N LEU A 17 -4.06 -3.91 1.81
CA LEU A 17 -3.43 -5.16 2.22
C LEU A 17 -4.46 -6.20 2.67
N GLN A 18 -5.46 -5.80 3.44
CA GLN A 18 -6.54 -6.68 3.86
C GLN A 18 -7.30 -7.22 2.65
N HIS A 19 -7.65 -6.36 1.69
CA HIS A 19 -8.34 -6.75 0.47
C HIS A 19 -7.52 -7.77 -0.34
N LEU A 20 -6.23 -7.51 -0.56
CA LEU A 20 -5.35 -8.43 -1.29
C LEU A 20 -5.17 -9.78 -0.58
N ARG A 21 -5.13 -9.81 0.75
CA ARG A 21 -5.08 -11.06 1.53
C ARG A 21 -6.36 -11.88 1.35
N GLN A 22 -7.53 -11.25 1.39
CA GLN A 22 -8.81 -11.93 1.18
C GLN A 22 -8.88 -12.53 -0.23
N VAL A 23 -8.49 -11.76 -1.25
CA VAL A 23 -8.44 -12.21 -2.63
C VAL A 23 -7.51 -13.43 -2.80
N ARG A 24 -6.32 -13.38 -2.20
CA ARG A 24 -5.39 -14.52 -2.22
C ARG A 24 -6.02 -15.77 -1.59
N GLN A 25 -6.74 -15.60 -0.48
CA GLN A 25 -7.41 -16.72 0.18
C GLN A 25 -8.53 -17.30 -0.70
N GLN A 26 -9.35 -16.44 -1.31
CA GLN A 26 -10.37 -16.85 -2.29
C GLN A 26 -9.75 -17.65 -3.44
N ILE A 27 -8.63 -17.18 -4.02
CA ILE A 27 -7.96 -17.89 -5.11
C ILE A 27 -7.48 -19.28 -4.67
N LYS A 28 -6.96 -19.39 -3.44
CA LYS A 28 -6.49 -20.65 -2.88
C LYS A 28 -7.63 -21.65 -2.65
N GLU A 29 -8.79 -21.18 -2.22
CA GLU A 29 -9.93 -22.03 -1.87
C GLU A 29 -10.84 -22.35 -3.06
N GLN A 30 -11.07 -21.38 -3.94
CA GLN A 30 -12.12 -21.43 -4.98
C GLN A 30 -11.54 -21.44 -6.40
N GLY A 31 -10.23 -21.29 -6.54
CA GLY A 31 -9.56 -21.20 -7.84
C GLY A 31 -9.51 -19.78 -8.40
N PRO A 32 -9.06 -19.61 -9.65
CA PRO A 32 -8.76 -18.29 -10.22
C PRO A 32 -9.98 -17.37 -10.23
N LEU A 33 -9.74 -16.07 -9.99
CA LEU A 33 -10.79 -15.05 -10.04
C LEU A 33 -11.43 -14.97 -11.43
N PRO A 34 -12.71 -14.59 -11.52
CA PRO A 34 -13.34 -14.15 -12.76
C PRO A 34 -12.62 -12.92 -13.35
N GLU A 35 -12.59 -12.79 -14.68
CA GLU A 35 -11.90 -11.66 -15.36
C GLU A 35 -12.38 -10.28 -14.88
N ALA A 36 -13.68 -10.13 -14.61
CA ALA A 36 -14.25 -8.89 -14.08
C ALA A 36 -13.67 -8.49 -12.70
N GLU A 37 -13.28 -9.47 -11.90
CA GLU A 37 -12.67 -9.24 -10.57
C GLU A 37 -11.16 -9.04 -10.68
N LYS A 38 -10.49 -9.69 -11.63
CA LYS A 38 -9.04 -9.50 -11.87
C LYS A 38 -8.70 -8.04 -12.14
N ALA A 39 -9.50 -7.33 -12.93
CA ALA A 39 -9.29 -5.90 -13.19
C ALA A 39 -9.34 -5.07 -11.91
N LYS A 40 -10.33 -5.29 -11.03
CA LYS A 40 -10.49 -4.57 -9.76
C LYS A 40 -9.32 -4.84 -8.81
N VAL A 41 -8.90 -6.10 -8.69
CA VAL A 41 -7.75 -6.49 -7.87
C VAL A 41 -6.45 -5.89 -8.39
N THR A 42 -6.28 -5.86 -9.72
CA THR A 42 -5.12 -5.24 -10.37
C THR A 42 -5.07 -3.74 -10.09
N MET A 43 -6.21 -3.05 -10.13
CA MET A 43 -6.29 -1.63 -9.74
C MET A 43 -5.94 -1.41 -8.26
N ALA A 44 -6.44 -2.24 -7.36
CA ALA A 44 -6.10 -2.17 -5.93
C ALA A 44 -4.60 -2.38 -5.69
N PHE A 45 -3.99 -3.34 -6.41
CA PHE A 45 -2.56 -3.59 -6.35
C PHE A 45 -1.74 -2.38 -6.85
N HIS A 46 -2.08 -1.80 -8.00
CA HIS A 46 -1.41 -0.60 -8.51
C HIS A 46 -1.56 0.61 -7.58
N ARG A 47 -2.72 0.78 -6.95
CA ARG A 47 -2.95 1.82 -5.94
C ARG A 47 -2.02 1.65 -4.75
N GLY A 48 -1.85 0.41 -4.28
CA GLY A 48 -0.88 0.10 -3.22
C GLY A 48 0.57 0.43 -3.60
N LEU A 49 0.98 0.09 -4.83
CA LEU A 49 2.31 0.46 -5.32
C LEU A 49 2.53 1.98 -5.36
N ALA A 50 1.54 2.74 -5.84
CA ALA A 50 1.63 4.19 -5.87
C ALA A 50 1.78 4.80 -4.46
N LEU A 51 1.09 4.26 -3.46
CA LEU A 51 1.23 4.68 -2.06
C LEU A 51 2.64 4.41 -1.52
N LEU A 52 3.18 3.21 -1.78
CA LEU A 52 4.55 2.86 -1.39
C LEU A 52 5.60 3.73 -2.09
N GLU A 53 5.42 4.00 -3.38
CA GLU A 53 6.31 4.89 -4.13
C GLU A 53 6.27 6.32 -3.59
N GLY A 54 5.09 6.82 -3.21
CA GLY A 54 4.93 8.11 -2.54
C GLY A 54 5.70 8.16 -1.22
N GLN A 55 5.47 7.19 -0.33
CA GLN A 55 6.18 7.09 0.94
C GLN A 55 7.70 6.97 0.77
N ALA A 56 8.17 6.14 -0.18
CA ALA A 56 9.58 6.00 -0.47
C ALA A 56 10.21 7.29 -1.00
N ARG A 57 9.47 8.05 -1.82
CA ARG A 57 9.88 9.36 -2.32
C ARG A 57 9.95 10.39 -1.20
N ASP A 58 8.97 10.42 -0.32
CA ASP A 58 8.95 11.32 0.84
C ASP A 58 10.13 11.01 1.76
N MET A 59 10.37 9.74 2.11
CA MET A 59 11.55 9.34 2.88
C MET A 59 12.85 9.82 2.23
N ARG A 60 12.99 9.70 0.90
CA ARG A 60 14.16 10.19 0.15
C ARG A 60 14.25 11.73 0.12
N GLY A 61 13.11 12.43 0.04
CA GLY A 61 13.04 13.88 0.06
C GLY A 61 13.45 14.47 1.42
N HIS A 62 13.00 13.85 2.51
CA HIS A 62 13.38 14.20 3.88
C HIS A 62 14.88 13.99 4.14
N LEU A 63 15.52 13.01 3.49
CA LEU A 63 16.97 12.81 3.56
C LEU A 63 17.77 13.89 2.82
N LYS A 64 17.22 14.53 1.78
CA LYS A 64 17.90 15.62 1.04
C LYS A 64 17.91 16.98 1.76
N GLY A 65 17.07 17.18 2.77
CA GLY A 65 17.01 18.43 3.57
C GLY A 65 17.86 18.42 4.84
N SER A 66 18.38 17.26 5.26
CA SER A 66 19.23 17.12 6.45
C SER A 66 20.72 17.31 6.16
N SER A 67 21.07 18.26 5.30
CA SER A 67 22.45 18.74 5.16
C SER A 67 22.67 19.95 6.07
N GLY A 68 23.00 19.67 7.32
CA GLY A 68 23.85 20.46 8.21
C GLY A 68 23.58 21.96 8.36
N LYS A 69 22.89 22.32 9.44
CA LYS A 69 23.28 23.48 10.26
C LYS A 69 23.45 22.97 11.69
N TRP A 70 24.66 22.48 11.99
CA TRP A 70 25.19 22.39 13.35
C TRP A 70 26.02 23.66 13.58
#